data_AF-A0A7V4KRF3-F1
#
_entry.id   AF-A0A7V4KRF3-F1
#
_cell.length_a   1.000
_cell.length_b   1.000
_cell.length_c   1.000
_cell.angle_alpha   90.00
_cell.angle_beta   90.00
_cell.angle_gamma   90.00
#
_symmetry.space_group_name_H-M   'P 1'
#
loop_
_entity.id
_entity.type
_entity.pdbx_description
1 polymer ?
#
loop_
_entity_poly.entity_id
_entity_poly.type
_entity_poly.pdbx_seq_one_letter_code
_entity_poly.pdbx_strand_id
1 'polypeptide(L)'
;MPLRPLLAALTLLVATATVPAAAQDNRWQFRLDDDSYVWDVRLVRLDGDRLLVRQRDSLVTVPVARITEARLLRKSEMQLGTGVVGGALNALTGGDDEVYDFQTLDYAGRLRAIQQILAKYPAEPAPARQP
;
A
#
# COMPACT_ATOMS: atom_id res chain seq x y z
N MET A 1 -45.74 53.22 -8.79
CA MET A 1 -46.27 51.87 -8.48
C MET A 1 -46.15 51.00 -9.73
N PRO A 2 -45.71 49.72 -9.71
CA PRO A 2 -45.19 48.91 -8.59
C PRO A 2 -43.77 48.33 -8.81
N LEU A 3 -43.13 48.01 -7.69
CA LEU A 3 -41.98 47.13 -7.50
C LEU A 3 -42.13 45.77 -8.21
N ARG A 4 -41.02 45.23 -8.73
CA ARG A 4 -40.79 43.78 -8.84
C ARG A 4 -39.32 43.46 -8.52
N PRO A 5 -39.00 42.93 -7.33
CA PRO A 5 -37.67 42.40 -7.06
C PRO A 5 -37.63 40.95 -7.57
N LEU A 6 -36.81 40.69 -8.59
CA LEU A 6 -36.53 39.33 -9.04
C LEU A 6 -35.30 38.85 -8.25
N LEU A 7 -35.57 38.24 -7.09
CA LEU A 7 -34.59 37.54 -6.27
C LEU A 7 -34.12 36.29 -7.04
N ALA A 8 -32.97 36.40 -7.71
CA ALA A 8 -32.24 35.25 -8.22
C ALA A 8 -31.43 34.65 -7.05
N ALA A 9 -31.92 33.53 -6.51
CA ALA A 9 -31.23 32.75 -5.50
C ALA A 9 -29.93 32.17 -6.07
N LEU A 10 -28.79 32.78 -5.70
CA LEU A 10 -27.47 32.29 -6.06
C LEU A 10 -27.10 31.11 -5.16
N THR A 11 -27.38 29.89 -5.62
CA THR A 11 -26.84 28.66 -5.03
C THR A 11 -25.53 28.35 -5.74
N LEU A 12 -24.38 28.62 -5.11
CA LEU A 12 -23.10 28.15 -5.63
C LEU A 12 -22.38 27.26 -4.60
N LEU A 13 -22.72 25.98 -4.74
CA LEU A 13 -21.90 24.78 -4.59
C LEU A 13 -20.53 24.97 -3.90
N VAL A 14 -20.46 24.56 -2.64
CA VAL A 14 -19.20 24.35 -1.93
C VAL A 14 -18.51 23.15 -2.57
N ALA A 15 -17.56 23.41 -3.47
CA ALA A 15 -16.67 22.39 -3.99
C ALA A 15 -15.74 21.93 -2.86
N THR A 16 -16.08 20.82 -2.20
CA THR A 16 -15.15 20.08 -1.35
C THR A 16 -14.07 19.50 -2.26
N ALA A 17 -13.01 20.26 -2.50
CA ALA A 17 -11.78 19.74 -3.07
C ALA A 17 -11.25 18.69 -2.07
N THR A 18 -11.54 17.42 -2.33
CA THR A 18 -10.87 16.31 -1.67
C THR A 18 -9.41 16.40 -2.07
N VAL A 19 -8.58 16.96 -1.19
CA VAL A 19 -7.12 16.88 -1.32
C VAL A 19 -6.81 15.40 -1.50
N PRO A 20 -6.17 14.96 -2.61
CA PRO A 20 -5.77 13.58 -2.71
C PRO A 20 -4.82 13.35 -1.55
N ALA A 21 -5.21 12.50 -0.60
CA ALA A 21 -4.30 11.98 0.40
C ALA A 21 -3.09 11.51 -0.39
N ALA A 22 -1.93 12.15 -0.18
CA ALA A 22 -0.70 11.73 -0.82
C ALA A 22 -0.59 10.24 -0.55
N ALA A 23 -0.81 9.43 -1.59
CA ALA A 23 -0.88 7.98 -1.44
C ALA A 23 0.49 7.58 -0.89
N GLN A 24 0.53 7.23 0.39
CA GLN A 24 1.75 6.80 1.04
C GLN A 24 2.31 5.67 0.18
N ASP A 25 3.54 5.82 -0.33
CA ASP A 25 4.14 4.88 -1.29
C ASP A 25 4.55 3.60 -0.55
N ASN A 26 3.54 2.87 -0.06
CA ASN A 26 3.67 1.64 0.69
C ASN A 26 3.82 0.49 -0.30
N ARG A 27 5.02 0.37 -0.86
CA ARG A 27 5.34 -0.70 -1.81
C ARG A 27 5.77 -1.92 -1.02
N TRP A 28 5.26 -3.07 -1.40
CA TRP A 28 5.48 -4.33 -0.70
C TRP A 28 6.23 -5.32 -1.56
N GLN A 29 6.94 -6.21 -0.88
CA GLN A 29 7.46 -7.44 -1.41
C GLN A 29 6.92 -8.59 -0.56
N PHE A 30 6.50 -9.67 -1.20
CA PHE A 30 6.11 -10.92 -0.56
C PHE A 30 7.01 -12.04 -1.02
N ARG A 31 7.57 -12.81 -0.08
CA ARG A 31 8.22 -14.09 -0.38
C ARG A 31 7.19 -15.21 -0.26
N LEU A 32 7.23 -16.14 -1.20
CA LEU A 32 6.36 -17.30 -1.23
C LEU A 32 7.11 -18.56 -0.75
N ASP A 33 6.35 -19.61 -0.46
CA ASP A 33 6.83 -20.91 -0.01
C ASP A 33 7.72 -21.68 -1.01
N ASP A 34 7.70 -21.28 -2.29
CA ASP A 34 8.59 -21.79 -3.34
C ASP A 34 9.82 -20.89 -3.57
N ASP A 35 10.12 -20.02 -2.60
CA ASP A 35 11.18 -18.99 -2.65
C ASP A 35 11.03 -17.98 -3.80
N SER A 36 9.88 -17.94 -4.48
CA SER A 36 9.57 -16.90 -5.45
C SER A 36 9.10 -15.61 -4.75
N TYR A 37 9.15 -14.50 -5.47
CA TYR A 37 8.80 -13.18 -4.93
C TYR A 37 7.75 -12.47 -5.77
N VAL A 38 6.79 -11.86 -5.06
CA VAL A 38 5.87 -10.86 -5.62
C VAL A 38 6.34 -9.50 -5.11
N TRP A 39 7.00 -8.73 -5.97
CA TRP A 39 7.69 -7.49 -5.60
C TRP A 39 7.04 -6.26 -6.23
N ASP A 40 7.32 -5.09 -5.64
CA ASP A 40 6.83 -3.78 -6.06
C ASP A 40 5.31 -3.75 -6.25
N VAL A 41 4.60 -4.19 -5.21
CA VAL A 41 3.13 -4.27 -5.21
C VAL A 41 2.50 -3.36 -4.17
N ARG A 42 1.26 -2.96 -4.42
CA ARG A 42 0.43 -2.21 -3.47
C ARG A 42 -0.69 -3.09 -2.96
N LEU A 43 -0.99 -2.98 -1.67
CA LEU A 43 -2.07 -3.73 -1.03
C LEU A 43 -3.42 -3.21 -1.55
N VAL A 44 -4.35 -4.12 -1.86
CA VAL A 44 -5.71 -3.73 -2.29
C VAL A 44 -6.75 -4.24 -1.29
N ARG A 45 -6.82 -5.55 -1.05
CA ARG A 45 -7.72 -6.14 -0.05
C ARG A 45 -7.43 -7.63 0.15
N LEU A 46 -8.02 -8.22 1.18
CA LEU A 46 -8.25 -9.66 1.24
C LEU A 46 -9.57 -10.02 0.53
N ASP A 47 -9.55 -11.15 -0.17
CA ASP A 47 -10.71 -11.80 -0.77
C ASP A 47 -10.70 -13.27 -0.31
N GLY A 48 -11.38 -13.53 0.81
CA GLY A 48 -11.30 -14.82 1.50
C GLY A 48 -9.87 -15.13 1.97
N ASP A 49 -9.28 -16.17 1.39
CA ASP A 49 -7.94 -16.68 1.67
C ASP A 49 -6.87 -16.10 0.73
N ARG A 50 -7.22 -15.14 -0.12
CA ARG A 50 -6.30 -14.56 -1.11
C ARG A 50 -6.11 -13.08 -0.90
N LEU A 51 -4.85 -12.65 -0.93
CA LEU A 51 -4.48 -11.24 -0.94
C LEU A 51 -4.50 -10.72 -2.38
N LEU A 52 -5.34 -9.73 -2.63
CA LEU A 52 -5.33 -8.98 -3.88
C LEU A 52 -4.33 -7.83 -3.75
N VAL A 53 -3.38 -7.79 -4.69
CA VAL A 53 -2.37 -6.74 -4.79
C VAL A 53 -2.39 -6.12 -6.18
N ARG A 54 -2.02 -4.85 -6.28
CA ARG A 54 -1.77 -4.18 -7.56
C ARG A 54 -0.28 -4.29 -7.87
N GLN A 55 0.05 -4.84 -9.03
CA GLN A 55 1.41 -4.86 -9.55
C GLN A 55 1.40 -4.15 -10.91
N ARG A 56 2.09 -3.00 -11.00
CA ARG A 56 1.99 -2.09 -12.16
C ARG A 56 0.51 -1.79 -12.45
N ASP A 57 0.04 -2.06 -13.66
CA ASP A 57 -1.35 -1.82 -14.08
C ASP A 57 -2.25 -3.06 -13.95
N SER A 58 -1.76 -4.13 -13.31
CA SER A 58 -2.46 -5.40 -13.18
C SER A 58 -2.82 -5.70 -11.73
N LEU A 59 -3.94 -6.40 -11.53
CA LEU A 59 -4.27 -7.02 -10.26
C LEU A 59 -3.73 -8.44 -10.23
N VAL A 60 -3.01 -8.77 -9.16
CA VAL A 60 -2.44 -10.09 -8.90
C VAL A 60 -3.04 -10.63 -7.61
N THR A 61 -3.35 -11.92 -7.61
CA THR A 61 -3.95 -12.58 -6.45
C THR A 61 -3.00 -13.62 -5.88
N VAL A 62 -2.60 -13.41 -4.62
CA VAL A 62 -1.64 -14.26 -3.91
C VAL A 62 -2.38 -15.08 -2.84
N PRO A 63 -2.30 -16.43 -2.84
CA PRO A 63 -2.88 -17.22 -1.76
C PRO A 63 -2.11 -16.95 -0.46
N VAL A 64 -2.83 -16.60 0.61
CA VAL A 64 -2.24 -16.29 1.93
C VAL A 64 -1.41 -17.46 2.45
N ALA A 65 -1.86 -18.69 2.24
CA ALA A 65 -1.17 -19.91 2.66
C ALA A 65 0.26 -20.02 2.10
N ARG A 66 0.54 -19.40 0.95
CA ARG A 66 1.85 -19.44 0.31
C ARG A 66 2.79 -18.33 0.78
N ILE A 67 2.29 -17.28 1.42
CA ILE A 67 3.12 -16.11 1.79
C ILE A 67 3.92 -16.41 3.05
N THR A 68 5.25 -16.45 2.95
CA THR A 68 6.14 -16.74 4.09
C THR A 68 6.73 -15.48 4.72
N GLU A 69 6.81 -14.39 3.97
CA GLU A 69 7.33 -13.11 4.45
C GLU A 69 6.65 -11.96 3.73
N ALA A 70 6.41 -10.85 4.43
CA ALA A 70 6.07 -9.57 3.83
C ALA A 70 7.09 -8.50 4.23
N ARG A 71 7.52 -7.69 3.27
CA ARG A 71 8.46 -6.60 3.48
C ARG A 71 7.87 -5.32 2.92
N LEU A 72 7.78 -4.29 3.76
CA LEU A 72 7.48 -2.93 3.32
C LEU A 72 8.76 -2.29 2.80
N LEU A 73 8.79 -2.03 1.50
CA LEU A 73 9.90 -1.38 0.80
C LEU A 73 9.84 0.12 1.07
N ARG A 74 10.79 0.63 1.86
CA ARG A 74 10.93 2.08 2.02
C ARG A 74 11.73 2.65 0.88
N LYS A 75 11.36 3.84 0.43
CA LYS A 75 12.22 4.63 -0.44
C LYS A 75 13.43 5.02 0.41
N SER A 76 14.60 4.47 0.12
CA SER A 76 15.85 4.93 0.74
C SER A 76 16.00 6.41 0.41
N GLU A 77 15.73 7.29 1.36
CA GLU A 77 16.27 8.63 1.28
C GLU A 77 17.79 8.43 1.35
N MET A 78 18.46 8.51 0.20
CA MET A 78 19.91 8.68 0.19
C MET A 78 20.17 9.98 0.96
N GLN A 79 20.48 9.86 2.25
CA GLN A 79 21.17 10.92 2.97
C GLN A 79 22.55 11.02 2.29
N LEU A 80 22.68 11.90 1.30
CA LEU A 80 23.96 12.32 0.75
C LEU A 80 24.71 13.05 1.88
N GLY A 81 25.28 12.27 2.80
CA GLY A 81 26.23 12.73 3.78
C GLY A 81 27.49 13.17 3.04
N THR A 82 27.71 14.47 3.01
CA THR A 82 28.97 15.11 2.66
C THR A 82 30.13 14.49 3.45
N GLY A 83 31.05 13.79 2.75
CA GLY A 83 32.28 13.22 3.30
C GLY A 83 32.03 11.97 4.15
N VAL A 84 32.75 10.86 4.05
CA VAL A 84 34.19 10.70 3.90
C VAL A 84 34.43 9.28 3.33
N VAL A 85 35.51 9.14 2.57
CA VAL A 85 36.00 7.90 1.94
C VAL A 85 36.00 6.72 2.92
N GLY A 86 35.16 5.71 2.64
CA GLY A 86 35.07 4.48 3.44
C GLY A 86 33.78 3.66 3.21
N GLY A 87 33.11 3.83 2.05
CA GLY A 87 31.81 3.23 1.78
C GLY A 87 31.91 1.92 0.99
N ALA A 88 32.15 0.80 1.67
CA ALA A 88 32.00 -0.52 1.05
C ALA A 88 31.39 -1.59 1.97
N LEU A 89 31.05 -1.28 3.22
CA LEU A 89 30.56 -2.29 4.18
C LEU A 89 29.16 -2.04 4.76
N ASN A 90 28.51 -0.89 4.48
CA ASN A 90 27.13 -0.63 4.93
C ASN A 90 26.05 -0.95 3.88
N ALA A 91 26.41 -1.53 2.74
CA ALA A 91 25.48 -1.81 1.63
C ALA A 91 24.84 -3.21 1.68
N LEU A 92 25.06 -4.00 2.75
CA LEU A 92 24.66 -5.42 2.79
C LEU A 92 23.45 -5.74 3.67
N THR A 93 22.83 -4.74 4.29
CA THR A 93 21.53 -4.93 4.95
C THR A 93 20.69 -3.68 4.74
N GLY A 94 19.68 -3.75 3.88
CA GLY A 94 18.70 -2.67 3.67
C GLY A 94 18.10 -2.24 5.02
N GLY A 95 18.50 -1.08 5.50
CA GLY A 95 18.50 -0.72 6.92
C GLY A 95 17.19 -0.22 7.53
N ASP A 96 16.07 -0.12 6.81
CA ASP A 96 14.85 0.53 7.32
C ASP A 96 13.53 -0.15 6.91
N ASP A 97 13.61 -1.32 6.26
CA ASP A 97 12.42 -2.03 5.79
C ASP A 97 11.71 -2.76 6.93
N GLU A 98 10.39 -2.61 7.01
CA GLU A 98 9.58 -3.32 7.99
C GLU A 98 9.28 -4.73 7.47
N VAL A 99 9.72 -5.76 8.21
CA VAL A 99 9.62 -7.16 7.80
C VAL A 99 8.69 -7.92 8.74
N TYR A 100 7.77 -8.68 8.14
CA TYR A 100 6.84 -9.58 8.80
C TYR A 100 7.17 -11.00 8.36
N ASP A 101 7.68 -11.81 9.29
CA ASP A 101 7.90 -13.24 9.06
C ASP A 101 6.63 -14.02 9.42
N PHE A 102 6.16 -14.84 8.49
CA PHE A 102 4.97 -15.68 8.65
C PHE A 102 5.29 -17.18 8.72
N GLN A 103 6.55 -17.60 8.62
CA GLN A 103 6.95 -19.01 8.64
C GLN A 103 6.60 -19.68 9.97
N THR A 104 6.63 -18.93 11.07
CA THR A 104 6.29 -19.40 12.42
C THR A 104 4.79 -19.38 12.71
N LEU A 105 3.99 -18.74 11.85
CA LEU A 105 2.55 -18.62 12.03
C LEU A 105 1.82 -19.77 11.35
N ASP A 106 0.81 -20.29 12.05
CA ASP A 106 -0.21 -21.12 11.41
C ASP A 106 -1.05 -20.29 10.41
N TYR A 107 -1.87 -20.97 9.61
CA TYR A 107 -2.65 -20.32 8.57
C TYR A 107 -3.57 -19.22 9.12
N ALA A 108 -4.23 -19.46 10.26
CA ALA A 108 -5.14 -18.50 10.88
C ALA A 108 -4.39 -17.26 11.41
N GLY A 109 -3.24 -17.47 12.03
CA GLY A 109 -2.34 -16.42 12.49
C GLY A 109 -1.82 -15.58 11.34
N ARG A 110 -1.44 -16.22 10.23
CA ARG A 110 -1.02 -15.54 9.00
C ARG A 110 -2.11 -14.68 8.40
N LEU A 111 -3.33 -15.21 8.27
CA LEU A 111 -4.47 -14.45 7.78
C LEU A 111 -4.75 -13.23 8.67
N ARG A 112 -4.72 -13.41 9.99
CA ARG A 112 -4.88 -12.31 10.96
C ARG A 112 -3.78 -11.26 10.83
N ALA A 113 -2.52 -11.67 10.66
CA ALA A 113 -1.40 -10.75 10.47
C ALA A 113 -1.59 -9.90 9.20
N ILE A 114 -2.02 -10.51 8.09
CA ILE A 114 -2.30 -9.78 6.84
C ILE A 114 -3.48 -8.81 6.99
N GLN A 115 -4.53 -9.20 7.72
CA GLN A 115 -5.63 -8.28 8.06
C GLN A 115 -5.13 -7.07 8.86
N GLN A 116 -4.23 -7.27 9.81
CA GLN A 116 -3.63 -6.19 10.59
C GLN A 116 -2.76 -5.27 9.72
N ILE A 117 -1.97 -5.84 8.80
CA ILE A 117 -1.21 -5.07 7.82
C ILE A 117 -2.17 -4.20 6.98
N LEU A 118 -3.24 -4.78 6.43
CA LEU A 118 -4.24 -4.03 5.66
C LEU A 118 -4.96 -2.95 6.46
N ALA A 119 -5.14 -3.14 7.78
CA ALA A 119 -5.72 -2.13 8.64
C ALA A 119 -4.72 -1.01 8.98
N LYS A 120 -3.43 -1.34 9.08
CA LYS A 120 -2.34 -0.41 9.42
C LYS A 120 -1.92 0.46 8.23
N TYR A 121 -1.89 -0.10 7.03
CA TYR A 121 -1.45 0.60 5.82
C TYR A 121 -2.63 0.86 4.88
N PRO A 122 -2.82 2.11 4.41
CA PRO A 122 -3.89 2.42 3.48
C PRO A 122 -3.79 1.53 2.24
N ALA A 123 -4.83 0.73 2.02
CA ALA A 123 -4.98 -0.05 0.81
C ALA A 123 -5.35 0.86 -0.37
N GLU A 124 -4.82 0.55 -1.55
CA GLU A 124 -5.25 1.22 -2.77
C GLU A 124 -6.71 0.84 -3.06
N PRO A 125 -7.58 1.81 -3.43
CA PRO A 125 -8.95 1.51 -3.78
C PRO A 125 -8.99 0.41 -4.86
N ALA A 126 -9.74 -0.66 -4.57
CA ALA A 126 -9.97 -1.72 -5.53
C ALA A 126 -10.66 -1.12 -6.76
N PRO A 127 -10.27 -1.51 -7.99
CA PRO A 127 -11.05 -1.13 -9.16
C PRO A 127 -12.49 -1.64 -8.96
N ALA A 128 -13.46 -0.84 -9.40
CA ALA A 128 -14.87 -1.22 -9.33
C ALA A 128 -15.05 -2.60 -9.97
N ARG A 129 -15.74 -3.52 -9.26
CA ARG A 129 -16.19 -4.77 -9.90
C ARG A 129 -17.06 -4.35 -11.07
N GLN A 130 -16.59 -4.57 -12.29
CA GLN A 130 -17.45 -4.48 -13.46
C GLN A 130 -18.42 -5.67 -13.38
N PRO A 131 -19.74 -5.42 -13.55
CA PRO A 131 -20.78 -6.43 -13.44
C PRO A 131 -20.69 -7.51 -14.52
#